data_AF-A0A7X0DKU7-F1
#
_entry.id   AF-A0A7X0DKU7-F1
#
_cell.length_a   1.000
_cell.length_b   1.000
_cell.length_c   1.000
_cell.angle_alpha   90.00
_cell.angle_beta   90.00
_cell.angle_gamma   90.00
#
_symmetry.space_group_name_H-M   'P 1'
#
loop_
_entity.id
_entity.type
_entity.pdbx_description
1 polymer ?
#
loop_
_entity_poly.entity_id
_entity_poly.type
_entity_poly.pdbx_seq_one_letter_code
_entity_poly.pdbx_strand_id
1 'polypeptide(L)'
;MGKKENKKHVTLYKRVEIPTGEELNLDNNQDEEFRNYNELKEQLKLNLKSDINNKIQRMKILHKIKQKELYKYDGFKSFKQFIKSYVIAKSQAYMYLKIYEKVLEGVISIEKVKEMGFVAAYKNILKNNSSYVYKENMIEKNMGEDGDSQNMYIKILIKDKEVYDFCKKDTKRISFILEGLIKDKKNILSDIMIEYENYKKDKKKKMNS
;
A
#
# COMPACT_ATOMS: atom_id res chain seq x y z
N MET A 1 59.83 17.16 -56.92
CA MET A 1 59.28 18.53 -56.78
C MET A 1 57.89 18.53 -57.38
N GLY A 2 56.84 18.69 -56.58
CA GLY A 2 55.45 18.64 -57.06
C GLY A 2 54.49 19.12 -55.99
N LYS A 3 54.38 20.43 -55.83
CA LYS A 3 53.44 21.07 -54.89
C LYS A 3 52.03 20.97 -55.50
N LYS A 4 51.10 20.27 -54.82
CA LYS A 4 49.67 20.31 -55.14
C LYS A 4 49.02 21.50 -54.43
N GLU A 5 48.34 22.30 -55.22
CA GLU A 5 47.59 23.50 -54.83
C GLU A 5 46.33 23.11 -54.06
N ASN A 6 46.18 23.60 -52.82
CA ASN A 6 44.92 23.54 -52.08
C ASN A 6 44.14 24.84 -52.33
N LYS A 7 43.20 24.81 -53.28
CA LYS A 7 42.21 25.87 -53.50
C LYS A 7 41.25 25.91 -52.30
N LYS A 8 41.24 27.03 -51.58
CA LYS A 8 40.26 27.31 -50.52
C LYS A 8 38.89 27.61 -51.16
N HIS A 9 37.91 26.73 -50.96
CA HIS A 9 36.53 26.98 -51.33
C HIS A 9 35.89 27.88 -50.27
N VAL A 10 35.44 29.08 -50.65
CA VAL A 10 34.66 29.99 -49.80
C VAL A 10 33.19 29.74 -50.09
N THR A 11 32.45 29.23 -49.10
CA THR A 11 31.00 29.06 -49.19
C THR A 11 30.32 30.34 -48.70
N LEU A 12 29.78 31.14 -49.63
CA LEU A 12 28.96 32.30 -49.32
C LEU A 12 27.54 31.84 -48.99
N TYR A 13 27.10 32.02 -47.74
CA TYR A 13 25.71 31.80 -47.37
C TYR A 13 24.83 32.90 -48.00
N LYS A 14 23.73 32.47 -48.64
CA LYS A 14 22.70 33.33 -49.22
C LYS A 14 22.13 34.25 -48.14
N ARG A 15 22.09 35.56 -48.39
CA ARG A 15 21.40 36.53 -47.52
C ARG A 15 19.91 36.19 -47.48
N VAL A 16 19.39 36.02 -46.27
CA VAL A 16 17.95 36.01 -46.02
C VAL A 16 17.50 37.47 -46.03
N GLU A 17 16.62 37.81 -46.96
CA GLU A 17 15.95 39.10 -47.02
C GLU A 17 15.07 39.25 -45.77
N ILE A 18 15.22 40.37 -45.05
CA ILE A 18 14.36 40.73 -43.93
C ILE A 18 13.15 41.46 -44.51
N PRO A 19 11.92 40.94 -44.41
CA PRO A 19 10.72 41.73 -44.69
C PRO A 19 10.56 42.76 -43.58
N THR A 20 10.44 44.00 -44.01
CA THR A 20 10.22 45.17 -43.16
C THR A 20 8.75 45.20 -42.74
N GLY A 21 8.51 45.29 -41.43
CA GLY A 21 7.27 45.81 -40.85
C GLY A 21 5.98 45.03 -41.12
N GLU A 22 5.64 44.10 -40.23
CA GLU A 22 4.37 44.04 -39.49
C GLU A 22 4.34 42.76 -38.63
N GLU A 23 3.88 42.92 -37.37
CA GLU A 23 3.58 41.88 -36.38
C GLU A 23 4.72 41.12 -35.68
N LEU A 24 5.43 41.80 -34.78
CA LEU A 24 5.97 41.16 -33.57
C LEU A 24 5.16 41.60 -32.34
N ASN A 25 3.98 41.02 -32.18
CA ASN A 25 3.21 41.02 -30.93
C ASN A 25 2.75 39.59 -30.59
N LEU A 26 3.66 38.62 -30.68
CA LEU A 26 3.36 37.22 -30.36
C LEU A 26 4.33 36.57 -29.35
N ASP A 27 5.36 37.27 -28.88
CA ASP A 27 6.44 36.62 -28.10
C ASP A 27 6.49 36.98 -26.60
N ASN A 28 5.78 38.02 -26.14
CA ASN A 28 5.75 38.31 -24.69
C ASN A 28 4.82 37.35 -23.91
N ASN A 29 3.74 36.87 -24.54
CA ASN A 29 2.73 36.03 -23.89
C ASN A 29 3.21 34.58 -23.72
N GLN A 30 3.97 34.03 -24.68
CA GLN A 30 4.52 32.67 -24.55
C GLN A 30 5.56 32.58 -23.44
N ASP A 31 6.40 33.61 -23.29
CA ASP A 31 7.37 33.71 -22.21
C ASP A 31 6.70 33.93 -20.84
N GLU A 32 5.59 34.67 -20.80
CA GLU A 32 4.80 34.86 -19.58
C GLU A 32 4.03 33.58 -19.19
N GLU A 33 3.40 32.90 -20.14
CA GLU A 33 2.75 31.60 -19.92
C GLU A 33 3.74 30.52 -19.47
N PHE A 34 4.94 30.48 -20.06
CA PHE A 34 5.99 29.56 -19.65
C PHE A 34 6.53 29.87 -18.25
N ARG A 35 6.68 31.16 -17.90
CA ARG A 35 7.02 31.60 -16.53
C ARG A 35 5.94 31.20 -15.54
N ASN A 36 4.67 31.48 -15.84
CA ASN A 36 3.52 31.12 -15.02
C ASN A 36 3.42 29.60 -14.82
N TYR A 37 3.60 28.81 -15.89
CA TYR A 37 3.64 27.35 -15.81
C TYR A 37 4.74 26.85 -14.86
N ASN A 38 5.96 27.38 -14.96
CA ASN A 38 7.05 26.97 -14.08
C ASN A 38 6.79 27.36 -12.62
N GLU A 39 6.20 28.54 -12.37
CA GLU A 39 5.80 28.95 -11.03
C GLU A 39 4.74 28.01 -10.44
N LEU A 40 3.66 27.74 -11.17
CA LEU A 40 2.60 26.81 -10.76
C LEU A 40 3.15 25.40 -10.51
N LYS A 41 4.08 24.94 -11.34
CA LYS A 41 4.76 23.65 -11.19
C LYS A 41 5.58 23.58 -9.90
N GLU A 42 6.33 24.62 -9.56
CA GLU A 42 7.09 24.67 -8.30
C GLU A 42 6.18 24.80 -7.08
N GLN A 43 5.13 25.63 -7.15
CA GLN A 43 4.12 25.73 -6.10
C GLN A 43 3.45 24.37 -5.85
N LEU A 44 3.09 23.64 -6.91
CA LEU A 44 2.52 22.30 -6.80
C LEU A 44 3.48 21.32 -6.13
N LYS A 45 4.76 21.31 -6.49
CA LYS A 45 5.79 20.47 -5.84
C LYS A 45 5.91 20.78 -4.35
N LEU A 46 5.92 22.06 -3.98
CA LEU A 46 6.00 22.50 -2.59
C LEU A 46 4.78 22.06 -1.80
N ASN A 47 3.58 22.21 -2.36
CA ASN A 47 2.32 21.75 -1.76
C ASN A 47 2.33 20.23 -1.54
N LEU A 48 2.74 19.44 -2.53
CA LEU A 48 2.83 17.99 -2.40
C LEU A 48 3.84 17.56 -1.33
N LYS A 49 5.00 18.24 -1.25
CA LYS A 49 6.01 17.97 -0.20
C LYS A 49 5.48 18.32 1.19
N SER A 50 4.78 19.45 1.31
CA SER A 50 4.10 19.86 2.54
C SER A 50 3.06 18.83 2.96
N ASP A 51 2.22 18.36 2.04
CA ASP A 51 1.21 17.34 2.29
C ASP A 51 1.78 16.02 2.80
N ILE A 52 2.88 15.55 2.21
CA ILE A 52 3.57 14.34 2.66
C ILE A 52 4.11 14.54 4.08
N ASN A 53 4.76 15.66 4.35
CA ASN A 53 5.29 15.98 5.68
C ASN A 53 4.15 16.11 6.72
N ASN A 54 3.03 16.74 6.36
CA ASN A 54 1.85 16.87 7.19
C ASN A 54 1.26 15.49 7.53
N LYS A 55 1.19 14.57 6.57
CA LYS A 55 0.75 13.18 6.81
C LYS A 55 1.69 12.45 7.79
N ILE A 56 3.00 12.68 7.71
CA ILE A 56 3.96 12.10 8.66
C ILE A 56 3.77 12.66 10.06
N GLN A 57 3.56 13.97 10.20
CA GLN A 57 3.30 14.57 11.50
C GLN A 57 2.00 14.07 12.10
N ARG A 58 0.92 13.99 11.31
CA ARG A 58 -0.35 13.39 11.72
C ARG A 58 -0.15 11.97 12.23
N MET A 59 0.62 11.16 11.51
CA MET A 59 0.96 9.79 11.91
C MET A 59 1.65 9.73 13.29
N LYS A 60 2.66 10.58 13.54
CA LYS A 60 3.35 10.68 14.83
C LYS A 60 2.40 11.12 15.96
N ILE A 61 1.56 12.13 15.70
CA ILE A 61 0.60 12.68 16.67
C ILE A 61 -0.43 11.62 17.05
N LEU A 62 -1.07 10.98 16.06
CA LEU A 62 -2.07 9.93 16.30
C LEU A 62 -1.51 8.79 17.14
N HIS A 63 -0.27 8.37 16.85
CA HIS A 63 0.40 7.35 17.64
C HIS A 63 0.60 7.80 19.10
N LYS A 64 1.12 9.00 19.32
CA LYS A 64 1.34 9.55 20.68
C LYS A 64 0.04 9.66 21.46
N ILE A 65 -1.04 10.15 20.84
CA ILE A 65 -2.38 10.25 21.46
C ILE A 65 -2.90 8.87 21.83
N LYS A 66 -2.78 7.88 20.93
CA LYS A 66 -3.25 6.52 21.20
C LYS A 66 -2.46 5.86 22.32
N GLN A 67 -1.12 5.88 22.27
CA GLN A 67 -0.25 5.18 23.23
C GLN A 67 -0.40 5.72 24.66
N LYS A 68 -0.53 7.04 24.81
CA LYS A 68 -0.71 7.69 26.12
C LYS A 68 -2.18 7.89 26.50
N GLU A 69 -3.10 7.36 25.69
CA GLU A 69 -4.54 7.50 25.88
C GLU A 69 -5.03 8.95 26.07
N LEU A 70 -4.36 9.92 25.44
CA LEU A 70 -4.62 11.36 25.64
C LEU A 70 -6.02 11.79 25.19
N TYR A 71 -6.67 10.98 24.35
CA TYR A 71 -8.06 11.21 23.95
C TYR A 71 -9.03 11.21 25.14
N LYS A 72 -8.65 10.66 26.30
CA LYS A 72 -9.46 10.68 27.52
C LYS A 72 -9.62 12.09 28.10
N TYR A 73 -8.69 13.01 27.83
CA TYR A 73 -8.81 14.41 28.27
C TYR A 73 -10.03 15.13 27.67
N ASP A 74 -10.43 14.72 26.46
CA ASP A 74 -11.64 15.22 25.79
C ASP A 74 -12.89 14.37 26.13
N GLY A 75 -12.80 13.48 27.12
CA GLY A 75 -13.91 12.62 27.54
C GLY A 75 -14.24 11.45 26.59
N PHE A 76 -13.40 11.16 25.60
CA PHE A 76 -13.62 10.01 24.72
C PHE A 76 -13.34 8.69 25.44
N LYS A 77 -14.26 7.73 25.34
CA LYS A 77 -14.11 6.38 25.94
C LYS A 77 -13.11 5.50 25.19
N SER A 78 -12.85 5.81 23.92
CA SER A 78 -11.91 5.04 23.10
C SER A 78 -11.26 5.90 22.03
N PHE A 79 -10.06 5.49 21.59
CA PHE A 79 -9.39 6.11 20.45
C PHE A 79 -10.25 6.10 19.17
N LYS A 80 -11.10 5.08 18.98
CA LYS A 80 -12.04 4.98 17.86
C LYS A 80 -13.08 6.11 17.90
N GLN A 81 -13.56 6.46 19.08
CA GLN A 81 -14.50 7.57 19.26
C GLN A 81 -13.81 8.90 18.97
N PHE A 82 -12.60 9.09 19.48
CA PHE A 82 -11.75 10.25 19.19
C PHE A 82 -11.54 10.46 17.70
N ILE A 83 -11.06 9.46 16.94
CA ILE A 83 -10.83 9.66 15.50
C ILE A 83 -12.12 9.94 14.71
N LYS A 84 -13.29 9.51 15.23
CA LYS A 84 -14.59 9.78 14.59
C LYS A 84 -14.98 11.25 14.67
N SER A 85 -14.45 12.02 15.63
CA SER A 85 -14.72 13.46 15.74
C SER A 85 -13.88 14.32 14.80
N TYR A 86 -12.95 13.74 14.02
CA TYR A 86 -12.09 14.47 13.09
C TYR A 86 -12.34 14.08 11.63
N VAL A 87 -11.91 14.94 10.70
CA VAL A 87 -11.93 14.70 9.24
C VAL A 87 -10.80 13.75 8.82
N ILE A 88 -10.69 12.60 9.48
CA ILE A 88 -9.77 11.52 9.11
C ILE A 88 -10.56 10.22 9.05
N ALA A 89 -10.56 9.58 7.88
CA ALA A 89 -11.20 8.28 7.74
C ALA A 89 -10.57 7.26 8.71
N LYS A 90 -11.40 6.45 9.37
CA LYS A 90 -10.96 5.43 10.32
C LYS A 90 -9.84 4.55 9.72
N SER A 91 -10.02 4.07 8.50
CA SER A 91 -9.05 3.24 7.78
C SER A 91 -7.68 3.93 7.65
N GLN A 92 -7.68 5.23 7.35
CA GLN A 92 -6.46 6.02 7.20
C GLN A 92 -5.75 6.22 8.54
N ALA A 93 -6.48 6.51 9.62
CA ALA A 93 -5.90 6.64 10.96
C ALA A 93 -5.20 5.34 11.39
N TYR A 94 -5.86 4.18 11.23
CA TYR A 94 -5.25 2.89 11.57
C TYR A 94 -4.11 2.49 10.62
N MET A 95 -4.16 2.88 9.35
CA MET A 95 -3.04 2.70 8.42
C MET A 95 -1.81 3.47 8.90
N TYR A 96 -1.98 4.75 9.28
CA TYR A 96 -0.89 5.56 9.82
C TYR A 96 -0.28 4.95 11.07
N LEU A 97 -1.10 4.51 12.02
CA LEU A 97 -0.60 3.84 13.23
C LEU A 97 0.28 2.63 12.90
N LYS A 98 -0.19 1.74 12.02
CA LYS A 98 0.56 0.53 11.65
C LYS A 98 1.86 0.83 10.92
N ILE A 99 1.87 1.82 10.02
CA ILE A 99 3.11 2.23 9.35
C ILE A 99 4.09 2.76 10.39
N TYR A 100 3.63 3.60 11.33
CA TYR A 100 4.53 4.19 12.32
C TYR A 100 5.09 3.18 13.31
N GLU A 101 4.28 2.20 13.74
CA GLU A 101 4.77 1.08 14.56
C GLU A 101 5.97 0.41 13.87
N LYS A 102 5.89 0.12 12.57
CA LYS A 102 7.01 -0.44 11.79
C LYS A 102 8.18 0.50 11.59
N VAL A 103 7.94 1.81 11.59
CA VAL A 103 9.01 2.81 11.61
C VAL A 103 9.75 2.79 12.95
N LEU A 104 9.03 2.69 14.07
CA LEU A 104 9.63 2.61 15.40
C LEU A 104 10.40 1.30 15.62
N GLU A 105 9.91 0.20 15.05
CA GLU A 105 10.60 -1.10 15.03
C GLU A 105 11.84 -1.11 14.10
N GLY A 106 12.08 -0.06 13.30
CA GLY A 106 13.19 0.01 12.35
C GLY A 106 13.01 -0.82 11.07
N VAL A 107 11.83 -1.41 10.85
CA VAL A 107 11.53 -2.24 9.67
C VAL A 107 11.44 -1.41 8.38
N ILE A 108 11.04 -0.15 8.49
CA ILE A 108 10.94 0.79 7.37
C ILE A 108 11.30 2.21 7.83
N SER A 109 12.11 2.94 7.05
CA SER A 109 12.42 4.34 7.38
C SER A 109 11.31 5.29 6.93
N ILE A 110 11.25 6.49 7.53
CA ILE A 110 10.31 7.54 7.13
C ILE A 110 10.59 7.96 5.67
N GLU A 111 11.85 8.03 5.29
CA GLU A 111 12.32 8.37 3.94
C GLU A 111 11.78 7.36 2.93
N LYS A 112 11.84 6.07 3.29
CA LYS A 112 11.33 5.00 2.44
C LYS A 112 9.80 5.06 2.31
N VAL A 113 9.09 5.41 3.38
CA VAL A 113 7.63 5.69 3.33
C VAL A 113 7.32 6.89 2.44
N LYS A 114 8.11 7.97 2.49
CA LYS A 114 7.93 9.15 1.62
C LYS A 114 8.09 8.79 0.15
N GLU A 115 9.11 8.00 -0.17
CA GLU A 115 9.44 7.58 -1.53
C GLU A 115 8.35 6.70 -2.15
N MET A 116 7.89 5.65 -1.42
CA MET A 116 6.90 4.71 -1.97
C MET A 116 5.45 5.15 -1.78
N GLY A 117 5.19 6.08 -0.86
CA GLY A 117 3.85 6.50 -0.45
C GLY A 117 3.19 5.56 0.56
N PHE A 118 2.31 6.13 1.39
CA PHE A 118 1.70 5.47 2.54
C PHE A 118 0.93 4.17 2.20
N VAL A 119 0.14 4.16 1.12
CA VAL A 119 -0.66 2.99 0.74
C VAL A 119 0.24 1.84 0.29
N ALA A 120 1.28 2.12 -0.49
CA ALA A 120 2.24 1.12 -0.93
C ALA A 120 3.06 0.58 0.26
N ALA A 121 3.51 1.46 1.15
CA ALA A 121 4.19 1.09 2.39
C ALA A 121 3.33 0.16 3.23
N TYR A 122 2.07 0.51 3.43
CA TYR A 122 1.14 -0.33 4.17
C TYR A 122 0.96 -1.72 3.55
N LYS A 123 0.78 -1.79 2.21
CA LYS A 123 0.66 -3.07 1.49
C LYS A 123 1.94 -3.91 1.60
N ASN A 124 3.11 -3.28 1.50
CA ASN A 124 4.40 -3.96 1.63
C ASN A 124 4.57 -4.56 3.03
N ILE A 125 4.26 -3.78 4.07
CA ILE A 125 4.24 -4.25 5.46
C ILE A 125 3.31 -5.45 5.62
N LEU A 126 2.09 -5.40 5.07
CA LEU A 126 1.14 -6.51 5.18
C LEU A 126 1.64 -7.79 4.48
N LYS A 127 2.29 -7.65 3.32
CA LYS A 127 2.87 -8.78 2.58
C LYS A 127 4.06 -9.40 3.33
N ASN A 128 4.95 -8.59 3.88
CA ASN A 128 6.11 -9.10 4.62
C ASN A 128 5.71 -9.75 5.95
N ASN A 129 4.63 -9.29 6.59
CA ASN A 129 4.02 -9.97 7.74
C ASN A 129 3.24 -11.25 7.37
N SER A 130 3.17 -11.63 6.09
CA SER A 130 2.47 -12.85 5.65
C SER A 130 3.41 -14.03 5.35
N SER A 131 4.74 -13.83 5.43
CA SER A 131 5.70 -14.93 5.21
C SER A 131 5.97 -15.79 6.44
N TYR A 132 5.64 -15.33 7.65
CA TYR A 132 5.72 -16.13 8.87
C TYR A 132 4.56 -15.78 9.79
N VAL A 133 3.97 -16.82 10.39
CA VAL A 133 2.88 -16.79 11.38
C VAL A 133 1.48 -16.75 10.77
N TYR A 134 0.91 -17.94 10.61
CA TYR A 134 -0.53 -18.16 10.67
C TYR A 134 -1.11 -17.33 11.81
N LYS A 135 -1.92 -16.32 11.48
CA LYS A 135 -2.46 -15.35 12.42
C LYS A 135 -3.44 -16.02 13.39
N GLU A 136 -2.94 -16.28 14.59
CA GLU A 136 -3.69 -16.41 15.84
C GLU A 136 -4.51 -15.12 16.16
N ASN A 137 -4.18 -13.99 15.50
CA ASN A 137 -4.72 -12.66 15.81
C ASN A 137 -5.86 -12.17 14.89
N MET A 138 -6.66 -13.06 14.28
CA MET A 138 -7.93 -12.64 13.64
C MET A 138 -9.16 -12.76 14.56
N ILE A 139 -9.04 -13.41 15.72
CA ILE A 139 -10.17 -13.62 16.64
C ILE A 139 -10.37 -12.42 17.59
N GLU A 140 -9.32 -11.68 17.97
CA GLU A 140 -9.41 -10.64 19.00
C GLU A 140 -10.05 -9.30 18.60
N LYS A 141 -10.47 -9.09 17.34
CA LYS A 141 -10.98 -7.76 16.91
C LYS A 141 -12.47 -7.70 16.59
N ASN A 142 -13.20 -8.79 16.80
CA ASN A 142 -14.66 -8.83 16.69
C ASN A 142 -15.37 -9.36 17.96
N MET A 143 -14.66 -9.49 19.10
CA MET A 143 -15.33 -9.58 20.40
C MET A 143 -15.85 -8.19 20.77
N GLY A 144 -17.08 -7.87 20.35
CA GLY A 144 -17.86 -6.86 21.06
C GLY A 144 -18.13 -7.36 22.48
N GLU A 145 -18.15 -6.45 23.45
CA GLU A 145 -18.48 -6.75 24.86
C GLU A 145 -19.95 -7.16 25.08
N ASP A 146 -20.66 -7.55 24.03
CA ASP A 146 -22.02 -8.09 24.12
C ASP A 146 -21.95 -9.58 23.78
N GLY A 147 -22.16 -10.42 24.79
CA GLY A 147 -22.03 -11.87 24.77
C GLY A 147 -23.11 -12.59 23.97
N ASP A 148 -23.19 -12.34 22.67
CA ASP A 148 -23.92 -13.19 21.73
C ASP A 148 -22.98 -13.61 20.59
N SER A 149 -22.78 -14.92 20.51
CA SER A 149 -21.88 -15.62 19.59
C SER A 149 -22.00 -15.14 18.15
N GLN A 150 -21.01 -14.38 17.67
CA GLN A 150 -20.84 -14.14 16.23
C GLN A 150 -20.37 -15.43 15.56
N ASN A 151 -21.32 -16.25 15.11
CA ASN A 151 -21.03 -17.42 14.29
C ASN A 151 -20.35 -16.98 12.98
N MET A 152 -19.05 -17.22 12.86
CA MET A 152 -18.32 -17.04 11.61
C MET A 152 -18.61 -18.23 10.69
N TYR A 153 -19.31 -17.99 9.59
CA TYR A 153 -19.60 -19.03 8.59
C TYR A 153 -18.52 -19.11 7.53
N ILE A 154 -17.91 -20.28 7.36
CA ILE A 154 -16.99 -20.58 6.27
C ILE A 154 -17.77 -21.32 5.17
N LYS A 155 -17.72 -20.83 3.93
CA LYS A 155 -18.26 -21.54 2.76
C LYS A 155 -17.11 -22.24 2.03
N ILE A 156 -17.15 -23.56 1.97
CA ILE A 156 -16.15 -24.39 1.27
C ILE A 156 -16.87 -25.12 0.12
N LEU A 157 -16.30 -25.06 -1.08
CA LEU A 157 -16.78 -25.87 -2.21
C LEU A 157 -16.13 -27.26 -2.15
N ILE A 158 -16.92 -28.26 -1.78
CA ILE A 158 -16.48 -29.67 -1.75
C ILE A 158 -16.92 -30.34 -3.05
N LYS A 159 -15.95 -30.89 -3.80
CA LYS A 159 -16.21 -31.57 -5.08
C LYS A 159 -16.52 -33.05 -4.91
N ASP A 160 -15.98 -33.66 -3.88
CA ASP A 160 -16.16 -35.07 -3.59
C ASP A 160 -17.48 -35.30 -2.81
N LYS A 161 -18.28 -36.25 -3.27
CA LYS A 161 -19.62 -36.49 -2.70
C LYS A 161 -19.56 -37.11 -1.31
N GLU A 162 -18.64 -38.03 -1.08
CA GLU A 162 -18.49 -38.70 0.22
C GLU A 162 -18.01 -37.70 1.28
N VAL A 163 -17.03 -36.87 0.93
CA VAL A 163 -16.55 -35.80 1.81
C VAL A 163 -17.65 -34.77 2.09
N TYR A 164 -18.47 -34.44 1.08
CA TYR A 164 -19.60 -33.54 1.26
C TYR A 164 -20.64 -34.11 2.23
N ASP A 165 -21.02 -35.37 2.06
CA ASP A 165 -22.00 -36.04 2.92
C ASP A 165 -21.46 -36.16 4.36
N PHE A 166 -20.17 -36.46 4.52
CA PHE A 166 -19.50 -36.44 5.83
C PHE A 166 -19.58 -35.07 6.51
N CYS A 167 -19.23 -33.99 5.80
CA CYS A 167 -19.24 -32.64 6.35
C CYS A 167 -20.65 -32.11 6.63
N LYS A 168 -21.63 -32.46 5.78
CA LYS A 168 -23.02 -32.02 5.91
C LYS A 168 -23.76 -32.74 7.04
N LYS A 169 -23.45 -34.01 7.28
CA LYS A 169 -24.14 -34.85 8.27
C LYS A 169 -24.05 -34.29 9.69
N ASP A 170 -22.89 -33.75 10.07
CA ASP A 170 -22.70 -33.12 11.36
C ASP A 170 -21.62 -32.02 11.29
N THR A 171 -22.07 -30.77 11.15
CA THR A 171 -21.18 -29.61 11.07
C THR A 171 -20.46 -29.33 12.39
N LYS A 172 -21.05 -29.70 13.54
CA LYS A 172 -20.41 -29.56 14.85
C LYS A 172 -19.24 -30.52 14.98
N ARG A 173 -19.39 -31.74 14.47
CA ARG A 173 -18.30 -32.72 14.40
C ARG A 173 -17.13 -32.20 13.56
N ILE A 174 -17.39 -31.53 12.44
CA ILE A 174 -16.33 -30.93 11.63
C ILE A 174 -15.62 -29.82 12.40
N SER A 175 -16.36 -28.93 13.07
CA SER A 175 -15.76 -27.89 13.92
C SER A 175 -14.86 -28.51 14.99
N PHE A 176 -15.34 -29.54 15.68
CA PHE A 176 -14.59 -30.25 16.71
C PHE A 176 -13.29 -30.88 16.15
N ILE A 177 -13.36 -31.55 14.99
CA ILE A 177 -12.20 -32.15 14.34
C ILE A 177 -11.18 -31.07 13.98
N LEU A 178 -11.60 -29.97 13.36
CA LEU A 178 -10.71 -28.88 12.95
C LEU A 178 -10.06 -28.22 14.17
N GLU A 179 -10.81 -27.99 15.24
CA GLU A 179 -10.28 -27.44 16.48
C GLU A 179 -9.23 -28.36 17.11
N GLY A 180 -9.50 -29.67 17.21
CA GLY A 180 -8.54 -30.64 17.74
C GLY A 180 -7.28 -30.76 16.90
N LEU A 181 -7.40 -30.68 15.57
CA LEU A 181 -6.24 -30.67 14.67
C LEU A 181 -5.35 -29.44 14.89
N ILE A 182 -5.97 -28.26 15.03
CA ILE A 182 -5.25 -26.99 15.20
C ILE A 182 -4.62 -26.88 16.60
N LYS A 183 -5.35 -27.29 17.65
CA LYS A 183 -4.91 -27.15 19.04
C LYS A 183 -3.94 -28.25 19.45
N ASP A 184 -4.29 -29.50 19.18
CA ASP A 184 -3.64 -30.66 19.82
C ASP A 184 -2.78 -31.50 18.86
N LYS A 185 -3.04 -31.45 17.55
CA LYS A 185 -2.37 -32.31 16.54
C LYS A 185 -1.62 -31.51 15.46
N LYS A 186 -0.85 -30.50 15.88
CA LYS A 186 -0.10 -29.59 14.99
C LYS A 186 0.83 -30.30 14.00
N ASN A 187 1.47 -31.40 14.39
CA ASN A 187 2.37 -32.14 13.51
C ASN A 187 1.61 -32.77 12.33
N ILE A 188 0.49 -33.45 12.60
CA ILE A 188 -0.39 -34.03 11.58
C ILE A 188 -0.94 -32.94 10.66
N LEU A 189 -1.34 -31.80 11.23
CA LEU A 189 -1.80 -30.66 10.45
C LEU A 189 -0.70 -30.11 9.52
N SER A 190 0.54 -30.04 10.01
CA SER A 190 1.69 -29.58 9.22
C SER A 190 1.96 -30.51 8.04
N ASP A 191 1.90 -31.83 8.25
CA ASP A 191 2.12 -32.81 7.18
C ASP A 191 1.05 -32.68 6.09
N ILE A 192 -0.23 -32.59 6.48
CA ILE A 192 -1.36 -32.37 5.56
C ILE A 192 -1.19 -31.05 4.77
N MET A 193 -0.69 -29.99 5.42
CA MET A 193 -0.43 -28.71 4.75
C MET A 193 0.69 -28.80 3.71
N ILE A 194 1.77 -29.53 4.03
CA ILE A 194 2.89 -29.76 3.10
C ILE A 194 2.41 -30.55 1.89
N GLU A 195 1.63 -31.62 2.09
CA GLU A 195 1.02 -32.40 1.01
C GLU A 195 0.14 -31.54 0.09
N TYR A 196 -0.69 -30.68 0.68
CA TYR A 196 -1.55 -29.77 -0.08
C TYR A 196 -0.75 -28.78 -0.95
N GLU A 197 0.31 -28.17 -0.41
CA GLU A 197 1.14 -27.23 -1.19
C GLU A 197 1.89 -27.94 -2.31
N ASN A 198 2.30 -29.20 -2.13
CA ASN A 198 2.89 -30.01 -3.19
C ASN A 198 1.85 -30.32 -4.29
N TYR A 199 0.65 -30.79 -3.92
CA TYR A 199 -0.45 -31.02 -4.87
C TYR A 199 -0.77 -29.76 -5.72
N LYS A 200 -0.77 -28.59 -5.09
CA LYS A 200 -1.03 -27.31 -5.75
C LYS A 200 0.07 -26.93 -6.75
N LYS A 201 1.34 -27.21 -6.44
CA LYS A 201 2.47 -27.00 -7.36
C LYS A 201 2.36 -27.92 -8.58
N ASP A 202 2.02 -29.18 -8.38
CA ASP A 202 1.92 -30.16 -9.48
C ASP A 202 0.75 -29.87 -10.41
N LYS A 203 -0.38 -29.41 -9.86
CA LYS A 203 -1.52 -28.97 -10.66
C LYS A 203 -1.20 -27.76 -11.54
N LYS A 204 -0.40 -26.82 -11.05
CA LYS A 204 0.05 -25.66 -11.85
C LYS A 204 0.99 -26.07 -12.99
N LYS A 205 1.87 -27.05 -12.76
CA LYS A 205 2.74 -27.57 -13.82
C LYS A 205 1.93 -28.25 -14.92
N LYS A 206 0.93 -29.05 -14.57
CA LYS A 206 0.04 -29.74 -15.53
C LYS A 206 -0.88 -28.82 -16.35
N MET A 207 -1.13 -27.59 -15.89
CA MET A 207 -1.90 -26.60 -16.66
C MET A 207 -1.01 -25.73 -17.57
N ASN A 208 0.30 -25.76 -17.36
CA ASN A 208 1.29 -24.97 -18.11
C ASN A 208 2.12 -25.82 -19.09
N SER A 209 1.81 -27.12 -19.22
CA SER A 209 2.30 -28.04 -20.24
C SER A 209 1.14 -28.44 -21.14
#